data_AF-A0AAW4GB24-F1
#
_entry.id   AF-A0AAW4GB24-F1
#
_cell.length_a   1.000
_cell.length_b   1.000
_cell.length_c   1.000
_cell.angle_alpha   90.00
_cell.angle_beta   90.00
_cell.angle_gamma   90.00
#
_symmetry.space_group_name_H-M   'P 1'
#
loop_
_entity.id
_entity.type
_entity.pdbx_description
1 polymer ?
#
loop_
_entity_poly.entity_id
_entity_poly.type
_entity_poly.pdbx_seq_one_letter_code
_entity_poly.pdbx_strand_id
1 'polypeptide(L)'
;MVVLLLAGTGVALLWNATHAPSPPAVAFPAPAAEAQARIEHHMAADKAFRDDLLFLLVATLRDRCEPAQAGVLARMANRASLPVLAAVSTVTTQDASLDRPIYQYIQHRADATGCGQPLRLPAGDGGSIEVDIEQYARTFPDSYFDPQRSSAPRDFGGRPLPERAGNACNSVVYSVLPLGGGDWRCSTLRSNARARVRALCEDAMQRQHGHLRGELDAEVGQAMQEPIVQAVAALPAECR
;
A
#
# COMPACT_ATOMS: atom_id res chain seq x y z
N MET A 1 41.82 -22.87 15.34
CA MET A 1 40.35 -22.89 15.53
C MET A 1 39.60 -21.79 14.76
N VAL A 2 40.14 -21.29 13.62
CA VAL A 2 39.49 -20.24 12.80
C VAL A 2 39.10 -20.77 11.40
N VAL A 3 39.77 -21.82 10.91
CA VAL A 3 39.55 -22.39 9.57
C VAL A 3 38.24 -23.18 9.44
N LEU A 4 37.73 -23.77 10.55
CA LEU A 4 36.49 -24.56 10.54
C LEU A 4 35.21 -23.70 10.51
N LEU A 5 35.26 -22.44 10.95
CA LEU A 5 34.11 -21.52 10.95
C LEU A 5 33.85 -20.90 9.57
N LEU A 6 34.89 -20.74 8.74
CA LEU A 6 34.77 -20.22 7.37
C LEU A 6 34.22 -21.26 6.39
N ALA A 7 34.50 -22.55 6.62
CA ALA A 7 33.93 -23.63 5.81
C ALA A 7 32.42 -23.79 6.03
N GLY A 8 31.94 -23.67 7.28
CA GLY A 8 30.52 -23.81 7.61
C GLY A 8 29.65 -22.67 7.04
N THR A 9 30.17 -21.45 7.01
CA THR A 9 29.47 -20.29 6.43
C THR A 9 29.45 -20.32 4.90
N GLY A 10 30.54 -20.75 4.25
CA GLY A 10 30.57 -20.94 2.80
C GLY A 10 29.58 -22.00 2.31
N VAL A 11 29.49 -23.13 3.01
CA VAL A 11 28.54 -24.21 2.67
C VAL A 11 27.10 -23.79 2.89
N ALA A 12 26.79 -23.07 3.98
CA ALA A 12 25.43 -22.56 4.22
C ALA A 12 24.98 -21.53 3.17
N LEU A 13 25.88 -20.64 2.72
CA LEU A 13 25.58 -19.67 1.66
C LEU A 13 25.38 -20.34 0.29
N LEU A 14 26.22 -21.33 -0.04
CA LEU A 14 26.08 -22.14 -1.27
C LEU A 14 24.82 -23.00 -1.26
N TRP A 15 24.44 -23.56 -0.10
CA TRP A 15 23.20 -24.32 0.04
C TRP A 15 21.97 -23.42 -0.14
N ASN A 16 21.97 -22.24 0.46
CA ASN A 16 20.85 -21.30 0.35
C ASN A 16 20.73 -20.72 -1.08
N ALA A 17 21.86 -20.52 -1.77
CA ALA A 17 21.87 -20.09 -3.18
C ALA A 17 21.39 -21.18 -4.15
N THR A 18 21.58 -22.46 -3.82
CA THR A 18 21.17 -23.60 -4.66
C THR A 18 19.76 -24.11 -4.35
N HIS A 19 19.23 -23.83 -3.16
CA HIS A 19 17.88 -24.20 -2.75
C HIS A 19 16.91 -23.01 -2.72
N ALA A 20 17.37 -21.81 -3.10
CA ALA A 20 16.46 -20.74 -3.44
C ALA A 20 15.58 -21.23 -4.60
N PRO A 21 14.24 -21.28 -4.43
CA PRO A 21 13.35 -21.64 -5.52
C PRO A 21 13.68 -20.72 -6.69
N SER A 22 13.91 -21.32 -7.87
CA SER A 22 14.18 -20.54 -9.08
C SER A 22 13.08 -19.48 -9.23
N PRO A 23 13.44 -18.23 -9.56
CA PRO A 23 12.42 -17.22 -9.81
C PRO A 23 11.46 -17.80 -10.85
N PRO A 24 10.15 -17.70 -10.60
CA PRO A 24 9.17 -18.28 -11.50
C PRO A 24 9.43 -17.80 -12.92
N ALA A 25 9.23 -18.69 -13.90
CA ALA A 25 9.36 -18.32 -15.29
C ALA A 25 8.51 -17.08 -15.55
N VAL A 26 9.14 -16.02 -16.03
CA VAL A 26 8.44 -14.76 -16.32
C VAL A 26 7.39 -15.05 -17.39
N ALA A 27 6.12 -14.99 -17.02
CA ALA A 27 5.02 -15.36 -17.91
C ALA A 27 4.74 -14.23 -18.92
N PHE A 28 5.08 -12.99 -18.56
CA PHE A 28 4.83 -11.81 -19.38
C PHE A 28 6.13 -11.17 -19.92
N PRO A 29 6.22 -10.94 -21.25
CA PRO A 29 7.39 -10.30 -21.83
C PRO A 29 7.56 -8.87 -21.30
N ALA A 30 8.81 -8.44 -21.17
CA ALA A 30 9.11 -7.04 -20.88
C ALA A 30 8.52 -6.14 -21.99
N PRO A 31 8.09 -4.92 -21.65
CA PRO A 31 7.77 -3.93 -22.67
C PRO A 31 8.99 -3.62 -23.54
N ALA A 32 8.76 -3.05 -24.73
CA ALA A 32 9.84 -2.57 -25.57
C ALA A 32 10.72 -1.55 -24.80
N ALA A 33 12.03 -1.56 -25.04
CA ALA A 33 13.00 -0.75 -24.29
C ALA A 33 12.66 0.75 -24.26
N GLU A 34 12.15 1.29 -25.37
CA GLU A 34 11.70 2.68 -25.45
C GLU A 34 10.49 2.96 -24.54
N ALA A 35 9.49 2.07 -24.54
CA ALA A 35 8.34 2.20 -23.66
C ALA A 35 8.75 2.05 -22.18
N GLN A 36 9.66 1.11 -21.89
CA GLN A 36 10.24 0.97 -20.55
C GLN A 36 10.93 2.27 -20.09
N ALA A 37 11.80 2.84 -20.93
CA ALA A 37 12.52 4.08 -20.59
C ALA A 37 11.56 5.25 -20.32
N ARG A 38 10.45 5.35 -21.07
CA ARG A 38 9.41 6.36 -20.83
C ARG A 38 8.67 6.14 -19.51
N ILE A 39 8.31 4.90 -19.18
CA ILE A 39 7.70 4.56 -17.89
C ILE A 39 8.64 4.95 -16.73
N GLU A 40 9.91 4.58 -16.82
CA GLU A 40 10.91 4.89 -15.79
C GLU A 40 11.19 6.39 -15.68
N HIS A 41 11.12 7.13 -16.80
CA HIS A 41 11.17 8.58 -16.80
C HIS A 41 9.99 9.19 -16.03
N HIS A 42 8.75 8.74 -16.28
CA HIS A 42 7.58 9.18 -15.51
C HIS A 42 7.70 8.83 -14.02
N MET A 43 8.22 7.63 -13.69
CA MET A 43 8.47 7.25 -12.30
C MET A 43 9.46 8.18 -11.60
N ALA A 44 10.50 8.65 -12.31
CA ALA A 44 11.47 9.57 -11.75
C ALA A 44 10.88 10.99 -11.58
N ALA A 45 10.18 11.48 -12.60
CA ALA A 45 9.71 12.86 -12.68
C ALA A 45 8.43 13.13 -11.89
N ASP A 46 7.52 12.14 -11.78
CA ASP A 46 6.21 12.31 -11.16
C ASP A 46 6.04 11.37 -9.97
N LYS A 47 5.95 11.96 -8.77
CA LYS A 47 5.73 11.21 -7.53
C LYS A 47 4.38 10.47 -7.54
N ALA A 48 3.31 11.09 -8.01
CA ALA A 48 1.98 10.48 -7.98
C ALA A 48 1.92 9.27 -8.92
N PHE A 49 2.54 9.38 -10.11
CA PHE A 49 2.69 8.24 -11.02
C PHE A 49 3.52 7.11 -10.40
N ARG A 50 4.61 7.46 -9.71
CA ARG A 50 5.44 6.49 -8.99
C ARG A 50 4.67 5.79 -7.86
N ASP A 51 3.91 6.53 -7.07
CA ASP A 51 3.09 5.99 -5.97
C ASP A 51 2.03 5.00 -6.52
N ASP A 52 1.35 5.35 -7.62
CA ASP A 52 0.42 4.46 -8.32
C ASP A 52 1.09 3.18 -8.82
N LEU A 53 2.20 3.32 -9.55
CA LEU A 53 2.88 2.16 -10.14
C LEU A 53 3.43 1.22 -9.06
N LEU A 54 4.00 1.79 -8.00
CA LEU A 54 4.51 1.03 -6.85
C LEU A 54 3.37 0.29 -6.15
N PHE A 55 2.22 0.93 -5.92
CA PHE A 55 1.05 0.25 -5.38
C PHE A 55 0.63 -0.94 -6.24
N LEU A 56 0.54 -0.77 -7.57
CA LEU A 56 0.13 -1.84 -8.48
C LEU A 56 1.12 -3.01 -8.51
N LEU A 57 2.42 -2.71 -8.50
CA LEU A 57 3.49 -3.70 -8.42
C LEU A 57 3.42 -4.49 -7.10
N VAL A 58 3.30 -3.80 -5.97
CA VAL A 58 3.19 -4.43 -4.66
C VAL A 58 1.93 -5.29 -4.57
N ALA A 59 0.79 -4.78 -5.04
CA ALA A 59 -0.47 -5.53 -5.05
C ALA A 59 -0.38 -6.79 -5.91
N THR A 60 0.16 -6.67 -7.13
CA THR A 60 0.31 -7.80 -8.06
C THR A 60 1.26 -8.86 -7.51
N LEU A 61 2.41 -8.45 -6.97
CA LEU A 61 3.38 -9.35 -6.37
C LEU A 61 2.80 -10.05 -5.13
N ARG A 62 2.12 -9.31 -4.26
CA ARG A 62 1.50 -9.88 -3.05
C ARG A 62 0.36 -10.84 -3.39
N ASP A 63 -0.53 -10.49 -4.32
CA ASP A 63 -1.64 -11.37 -4.72
C ASP A 63 -1.14 -12.70 -5.28
N ARG A 64 0.02 -12.69 -5.97
CA ARG A 64 0.68 -13.90 -6.45
C ARG A 64 1.35 -14.71 -5.31
N CYS A 65 2.01 -14.03 -4.37
CA CYS A 65 2.77 -14.68 -3.29
C CYS A 65 1.91 -15.12 -2.10
N GLU A 66 0.79 -14.45 -1.85
CA GLU A 66 -0.20 -14.75 -0.81
C GLU A 66 -1.63 -14.79 -1.39
N PRO A 67 -1.99 -15.81 -2.21
CA PRO A 67 -3.28 -15.84 -2.90
C PRO A 67 -4.51 -15.77 -1.97
N ALA A 68 -4.39 -16.29 -0.74
CA ALA A 68 -5.44 -16.20 0.28
C ALA A 68 -5.74 -14.75 0.72
N GLN A 69 -4.81 -13.82 0.47
CA GLN A 69 -4.93 -12.39 0.76
C GLN A 69 -5.13 -11.55 -0.52
N ALA A 70 -5.49 -12.19 -1.64
CA ALA A 70 -5.68 -11.49 -2.90
C ALA A 70 -6.69 -10.32 -2.79
N GLY A 71 -6.31 -9.18 -3.36
CA GLY A 71 -7.12 -7.96 -3.37
C GLY A 71 -7.30 -7.28 -2.00
N VAL A 72 -6.65 -7.75 -0.93
CA VAL A 72 -6.70 -7.10 0.39
C VAL A 72 -6.17 -5.66 0.32
N LEU A 73 -5.05 -5.45 -0.38
CA LEU A 73 -4.48 -4.10 -0.60
C LEU A 73 -5.45 -3.20 -1.37
N ALA A 74 -6.06 -3.70 -2.44
CA ALA A 74 -7.05 -2.96 -3.23
C ALA A 74 -8.29 -2.59 -2.38
N ARG A 75 -8.82 -3.54 -1.59
CA ARG A 75 -9.92 -3.24 -0.66
C ARG A 75 -9.53 -2.16 0.33
N MET A 76 -8.34 -2.24 0.93
CA MET A 76 -7.87 -1.22 1.86
C MET A 76 -7.65 0.13 1.18
N ALA A 77 -7.17 0.16 -0.07
CA ALA A 77 -7.00 1.39 -0.84
C ALA A 77 -8.33 2.10 -1.06
N ASN A 78 -9.37 1.32 -1.40
CA ASN A 78 -10.74 1.81 -1.53
C ASN A 78 -11.29 2.31 -0.17
N ARG A 79 -11.06 1.58 0.93
CA ARG A 79 -11.42 2.06 2.27
C ARG A 79 -10.74 3.39 2.59
N ALA A 80 -9.50 3.56 2.18
CA ALA A 80 -8.72 4.76 2.41
C ALA A 80 -8.97 5.90 1.40
N SER A 81 -9.84 5.68 0.40
CA SER A 81 -10.08 6.63 -0.69
C SER A 81 -8.78 7.13 -1.35
N LEU A 82 -7.81 6.21 -1.51
CA LEU A 82 -6.55 6.56 -2.14
C LEU A 82 -6.75 6.86 -3.63
N PRO A 83 -5.99 7.80 -4.21
CA PRO A 83 -6.11 8.18 -5.62
C PRO A 83 -5.44 7.17 -6.56
N VAL A 84 -5.53 5.88 -6.24
CA VAL A 84 -4.93 4.79 -6.99
C VAL A 84 -5.40 4.86 -8.45
N LEU A 85 -4.45 4.81 -9.38
CA LEU A 85 -4.62 4.92 -10.84
C LEU A 85 -4.87 6.33 -11.38
N ALA A 86 -5.02 7.36 -10.55
CA ALA A 86 -5.31 8.71 -11.04
C ALA A 86 -4.15 9.26 -11.90
N ALA A 87 -2.90 9.08 -11.46
CA ALA A 87 -1.73 9.56 -12.18
C ALA A 87 -1.41 8.67 -13.37
N VAL A 88 -1.55 7.34 -13.22
CA VAL A 88 -1.44 6.41 -14.37
C VAL A 88 -2.43 6.75 -15.46
N SER A 89 -3.70 6.99 -15.11
CA SER A 89 -4.74 7.40 -16.08
C SER A 89 -4.44 8.74 -16.74
N THR A 90 -3.85 9.69 -16.00
CA THR A 90 -3.42 10.97 -16.57
C THR A 90 -2.34 10.76 -17.63
N VAL A 91 -1.32 9.95 -17.32
CA VAL A 91 -0.25 9.61 -18.26
C VAL A 91 -0.78 8.87 -19.49
N THR A 92 -1.65 7.87 -19.33
CA THR A 92 -2.19 7.12 -20.47
C THR A 92 -3.20 7.90 -21.30
N THR A 93 -3.83 8.93 -20.73
CA THR A 93 -4.66 9.88 -21.49
C THR A 93 -3.79 10.79 -22.36
N GLN A 94 -2.63 11.20 -21.86
CA GLN A 94 -1.67 12.05 -22.60
C GLN A 94 -0.88 11.25 -23.64
N ASP A 95 -0.54 10.00 -23.33
CA ASP A 95 0.13 9.07 -24.23
C ASP A 95 -0.52 7.67 -24.15
N ALA A 96 -1.54 7.47 -25.00
CA ALA A 96 -2.26 6.20 -25.09
C ALA A 96 -1.35 5.01 -25.51
N SER A 97 -0.17 5.27 -26.09
CA SER A 97 0.77 4.20 -26.43
C SER A 97 1.38 3.53 -25.20
N LEU A 98 1.32 4.16 -24.03
CA LEU A 98 1.85 3.64 -22.77
C LEU A 98 0.86 2.75 -22.00
N ASP A 99 -0.42 2.72 -22.36
CA ASP A 99 -1.45 1.96 -21.64
C ASP A 99 -1.06 0.48 -21.47
N ARG A 100 -0.94 -0.26 -22.57
CA ARG A 100 -0.51 -1.66 -22.56
C ARG A 100 0.90 -1.86 -22.01
N PRO A 101 1.92 -1.06 -22.40
CA PRO A 101 3.26 -1.17 -21.82
C PRO A 101 3.33 -1.02 -20.31
N ILE A 102 2.50 -0.18 -19.68
CA ILE A 102 2.46 -0.04 -18.21
C ILE A 102 2.01 -1.35 -17.58
N TYR A 103 0.93 -1.97 -18.07
CA TYR A 103 0.48 -3.27 -17.58
C TYR A 103 1.55 -4.38 -17.79
N GLN A 104 2.21 -4.39 -18.94
CA GLN A 104 3.32 -5.31 -19.22
C GLN A 104 4.50 -5.10 -18.28
N TYR A 105 4.86 -3.84 -18.01
CA TYR A 105 5.92 -3.49 -17.07
C TYR A 105 5.60 -4.03 -15.66
N ILE A 106 4.37 -3.79 -15.17
CA ILE A 106 3.93 -4.27 -13.85
C ILE A 106 4.04 -5.79 -13.76
N GLN A 107 3.46 -6.50 -14.72
CA GLN A 107 3.43 -7.98 -14.74
C GLN A 107 4.84 -8.55 -14.85
N HIS A 108 5.65 -8.06 -15.79
CA HIS A 108 7.02 -8.50 -16.00
C HIS A 108 7.88 -8.33 -14.74
N ARG A 109 7.79 -7.17 -14.07
CA ARG A 109 8.56 -6.87 -12.85
C ARG A 109 8.08 -7.68 -11.65
N ALA A 110 6.77 -7.83 -11.48
CA ALA A 110 6.21 -8.68 -10.43
C ALA A 110 6.63 -10.14 -10.63
N ASP A 111 6.62 -10.63 -11.87
CA ASP A 111 7.03 -11.97 -12.22
C ASP A 111 8.50 -12.23 -11.91
N ALA A 112 9.37 -11.28 -12.29
CA ALA A 112 10.81 -11.35 -12.10
C ALA A 112 11.26 -11.22 -10.63
N THR A 113 10.38 -10.76 -9.73
CA THR A 113 10.70 -10.59 -8.30
C THR A 113 10.28 -11.84 -7.52
N GLY A 114 11.19 -12.46 -6.77
CA GLY A 114 10.84 -13.62 -5.94
C GLY A 114 9.95 -13.26 -4.74
N CYS A 115 9.10 -14.19 -4.28
CA CYS A 115 8.34 -13.97 -3.05
C CYS A 115 9.28 -13.78 -1.84
N GLY A 116 8.98 -12.80 -1.00
CA GLY A 116 9.82 -12.42 0.15
C GLY A 116 11.09 -11.64 -0.22
N GLN A 117 11.35 -11.39 -1.51
CA GLN A 117 12.41 -10.47 -1.93
C GLN A 117 11.88 -9.04 -1.98
N PRO A 118 12.73 -8.04 -1.64
CA PRO A 118 12.34 -6.66 -1.79
C PRO A 118 12.18 -6.31 -3.27
N LEU A 119 11.18 -5.49 -3.57
CA LEU A 119 10.99 -4.93 -4.90
C LEU A 119 11.95 -3.76 -5.08
N ARG A 120 12.82 -3.85 -6.08
CA ARG A 120 13.69 -2.75 -6.50
C ARG A 120 13.04 -2.01 -7.65
N LEU A 121 13.05 -0.69 -7.61
CA LEU A 121 12.55 0.15 -8.68
C LEU A 121 13.53 1.27 -9.01
N PRO A 122 13.65 1.68 -10.27
CA PRO A 122 14.44 2.85 -10.63
C PRO A 122 13.83 4.10 -9.97
N ALA A 123 14.69 4.96 -9.42
CA ALA A 123 14.30 6.16 -8.68
C ALA A 123 14.64 7.47 -9.43
N GLY A 124 15.10 7.38 -10.68
CA GLY A 124 15.76 8.49 -11.38
C GLY A 124 17.24 8.63 -10.99
N ASP A 125 18.02 9.35 -11.82
CA ASP A 125 19.44 9.68 -11.60
C ASP A 125 20.36 8.48 -11.25
N GLY A 126 20.04 7.29 -11.77
CA GLY A 126 20.78 6.05 -11.48
C GLY A 126 20.53 5.47 -10.08
N GLY A 127 19.62 6.06 -9.30
CA GLY A 127 19.20 5.56 -8.00
C GLY A 127 18.14 4.45 -8.10
N SER A 128 17.97 3.72 -7.00
CA SER A 128 16.91 2.73 -6.85
C SER A 128 16.17 2.89 -5.53
N ILE A 129 14.86 2.73 -5.54
CA ILE A 129 14.04 2.54 -4.34
C ILE A 129 13.93 1.04 -4.09
N GLU A 130 14.24 0.62 -2.87
CA GLU A 130 14.01 -0.74 -2.41
C GLU A 130 12.81 -0.75 -1.46
N VAL A 131 11.83 -1.60 -1.77
CA VAL A 131 10.56 -1.72 -1.05
C VAL A 131 10.41 -3.14 -0.51
N ASP A 132 10.37 -3.27 0.81
CA ASP A 132 9.93 -4.51 1.45
C ASP A 132 8.39 -4.60 1.33
N ILE A 133 7.91 -5.65 0.67
CA ILE A 133 6.49 -5.85 0.33
C ILE A 133 5.64 -6.10 1.58
N GLU A 134 6.17 -6.83 2.56
CA GLU A 134 5.44 -7.13 3.80
C GLU A 134 5.43 -5.92 4.73
N GLN A 135 6.54 -5.18 4.78
CA GLN A 135 6.61 -3.88 5.42
C GLN A 135 5.60 -2.90 4.81
N TYR A 136 5.56 -2.82 3.48
CA TYR A 136 4.63 -1.96 2.74
C TYR A 136 3.19 -2.29 3.12
N ALA A 137 2.78 -3.56 3.07
CA ALA A 137 1.42 -3.97 3.42
C ALA A 137 1.08 -3.80 4.90
N ARG A 138 2.04 -4.05 5.80
CA ARG A 138 1.88 -3.82 7.23
C ARG A 138 1.62 -2.34 7.52
N THR A 139 2.28 -1.45 6.78
CA THR A 139 2.18 0.00 6.98
C THR A 139 1.14 0.70 6.10
N PHE A 140 0.53 -0.02 5.17
CA PHE A 140 -0.55 0.45 4.32
C PHE A 140 -1.76 0.88 5.16
N PRO A 141 -2.48 1.96 4.84
CA PRO A 141 -2.44 2.76 3.60
C PRO A 141 -1.41 3.88 3.57
N ASP A 142 -0.77 4.24 4.69
CA ASP A 142 0.24 5.31 4.72
C ASP A 142 1.43 5.04 3.78
N SER A 143 1.78 3.77 3.57
CA SER A 143 2.86 3.38 2.67
C SER A 143 2.62 3.68 1.19
N TYR A 144 1.37 3.98 0.79
CA TYR A 144 1.09 4.51 -0.55
C TYR A 144 1.86 5.80 -0.82
N PHE A 145 1.95 6.69 0.18
CA PHE A 145 2.66 7.97 0.06
C PHE A 145 4.12 7.88 0.51
N ASP A 146 4.45 6.91 1.38
CA ASP A 146 5.76 6.69 1.99
C ASP A 146 6.13 5.19 1.96
N PRO A 147 6.61 4.66 0.83
CA PRO A 147 6.79 3.21 0.63
C PRO A 147 7.87 2.58 1.52
N GLN A 148 8.72 3.39 2.15
CA GLN A 148 9.78 2.94 3.06
C GLN A 148 9.39 3.08 4.55
N ARG A 149 8.12 3.42 4.82
CA ARG A 149 7.60 3.58 6.17
C ARG A 149 7.86 2.33 7.01
N SER A 150 8.53 2.51 8.15
CA SER A 150 8.90 1.42 9.06
C SER A 150 7.83 1.11 10.11
N SER A 151 7.04 2.11 10.51
CA SER A 151 6.05 1.99 11.59
C SER A 151 4.63 1.76 11.08
N ALA A 152 3.95 0.75 11.61
CA ALA A 152 2.53 0.51 11.37
C ALA A 152 1.69 1.72 11.85
N PRO A 153 0.57 2.06 11.17
CA PRO A 153 -0.25 3.18 11.57
C PRO A 153 -0.89 2.90 12.94
N ARG A 154 -0.66 3.82 13.88
CA ARG A 154 -1.04 3.65 15.30
C ARG A 154 -2.54 3.61 15.49
N ASP A 155 -3.28 4.28 14.62
CA ASP A 155 -4.73 4.33 14.63
C ASP A 155 -5.37 2.95 14.47
N PHE A 156 -4.67 1.95 13.94
CA PHE A 156 -5.15 0.56 13.86
C PHE A 156 -4.92 -0.31 15.09
N GLY A 157 -4.20 0.17 16.10
CA GLY A 157 -3.98 -0.61 17.33
C GLY A 157 -3.34 -1.99 17.09
N GLY A 158 -2.52 -2.14 16.04
CA GLY A 158 -1.86 -3.39 15.69
C GLY A 158 -2.70 -4.39 14.87
N ARG A 159 -3.93 -4.03 14.48
CA ARG A 159 -4.78 -4.90 13.64
C ARG A 159 -4.11 -5.21 12.29
N PRO A 160 -4.13 -6.48 11.82
CA PRO A 160 -3.49 -6.86 10.56
C PRO A 160 -4.26 -6.32 9.35
N LEU A 161 -3.58 -6.23 8.20
CA LEU A 161 -4.16 -5.66 6.97
C LEU A 161 -5.51 -6.27 6.56
N PRO A 162 -5.74 -7.61 6.59
CA PRO A 162 -7.04 -8.17 6.21
C PRO A 162 -8.19 -7.69 7.11
N GLU A 163 -7.95 -7.56 8.42
CA GLU A 163 -8.96 -7.06 9.35
C GLU A 163 -9.28 -5.59 9.08
N ARG A 164 -8.26 -4.78 8.82
CA ARG A 164 -8.42 -3.36 8.47
C ARG A 164 -9.20 -3.20 7.16
N ALA A 165 -8.84 -3.96 6.13
CA ALA A 165 -9.54 -3.93 4.84
C ALA A 165 -11.00 -4.37 4.94
N GLY A 166 -11.31 -5.29 5.85
CA GLY A 166 -12.65 -5.80 6.12
C GLY A 166 -13.54 -4.87 6.96
N ASN A 167 -12.97 -3.84 7.59
CA ASN A 167 -13.69 -2.93 8.46
C ASN A 167 -14.29 -1.75 7.66
N ALA A 168 -15.63 -1.72 7.54
CA ALA A 168 -16.33 -0.68 6.79
C ALA A 168 -16.14 0.73 7.35
N CYS A 169 -15.94 0.86 8.67
CA CYS A 169 -15.71 2.14 9.32
C CYS A 169 -14.45 2.86 8.82
N ASN A 170 -13.50 2.14 8.22
CA ASN A 170 -12.33 2.79 7.61
C ASN A 170 -12.71 3.72 6.45
N SER A 171 -13.78 3.42 5.70
CA SER A 171 -14.30 4.33 4.68
C SER A 171 -14.70 5.67 5.29
N VAL A 172 -15.47 5.66 6.38
CA VAL A 172 -15.89 6.88 7.10
C VAL A 172 -14.69 7.66 7.61
N VAL A 173 -13.77 6.96 8.30
CA VAL A 173 -12.57 7.55 8.90
C VAL A 173 -11.74 8.31 7.87
N TYR A 174 -11.50 7.70 6.71
CA TYR A 174 -10.67 8.33 5.68
C TYR A 174 -11.42 9.34 4.81
N SER A 175 -12.75 9.31 4.77
CA SER A 175 -13.54 10.40 4.17
C SER A 175 -13.47 11.68 5.00
N VAL A 176 -13.48 11.59 6.33
CA VAL A 176 -13.47 12.78 7.21
C VAL A 176 -12.06 13.25 7.57
N LEU A 177 -11.10 12.34 7.59
CA LEU A 177 -9.70 12.60 7.91
C LEU A 177 -8.79 11.90 6.88
N PRO A 178 -8.74 12.41 5.64
CA PRO A 178 -8.02 11.78 4.55
C PRO A 178 -6.51 11.66 4.81
N LEU A 179 -5.89 10.75 4.06
CA LEU A 179 -4.44 10.57 4.02
C LEU A 179 -3.81 11.56 3.02
N GLY A 180 -2.52 11.85 3.22
CA GLY A 180 -1.78 12.80 2.38
C GLY A 180 -2.10 14.27 2.69
N GLY A 181 -1.27 15.19 2.14
CA GLY A 181 -1.54 16.64 2.12
C GLY A 181 -1.43 17.42 3.44
N GLY A 182 -1.28 16.75 4.59
CA GLY A 182 -1.17 17.40 5.89
C GLY A 182 0.27 17.65 6.35
N ASP A 183 0.48 18.70 7.13
CA ASP A 183 1.75 18.94 7.83
C ASP A 183 2.10 17.72 8.70
N TRP A 184 3.35 17.25 8.63
CA TRP A 184 3.84 16.12 9.43
C TRP A 184 3.63 16.34 10.93
N ARG A 185 3.61 17.60 11.38
CA ARG A 185 3.31 18.01 12.77
C ARG A 185 1.92 17.57 13.21
N CYS A 186 0.96 17.47 12.29
CA CYS A 186 -0.42 17.06 12.56
C CYS A 186 -0.63 15.53 12.51
N SER A 187 0.38 14.75 12.09
CA SER A 187 0.24 13.31 11.85
C SER A 187 -0.28 12.52 13.06
N THR A 188 0.25 12.80 14.25
CA THR A 188 -0.17 12.12 15.49
C THR A 188 -1.58 12.52 15.91
N LEU A 189 -1.92 13.80 15.81
CA LEU A 189 -3.26 14.29 16.15
C LEU A 189 -4.31 13.69 15.20
N ARG A 190 -4.04 13.69 13.90
CA ARG A 190 -4.91 13.06 12.90
C ARG A 190 -5.03 11.56 13.11
N SER A 191 -3.94 10.86 13.45
CA SER A 191 -3.98 9.44 13.80
C SER A 191 -4.90 9.18 15.01
N ASN A 192 -4.79 9.97 16.07
CA ASN A 192 -5.63 9.81 17.26
C ASN A 192 -7.11 10.11 16.96
N ALA A 193 -7.38 11.16 16.16
CA ALA A 193 -8.72 11.49 15.73
C ALA A 193 -9.32 10.39 14.82
N ARG A 194 -8.54 9.80 13.91
CA ARG A 194 -8.97 8.64 13.12
C ARG A 194 -9.32 7.44 13.99
N ALA A 195 -8.51 7.14 15.01
CA ALA A 195 -8.82 6.08 15.96
C ALA A 195 -10.13 6.34 16.72
N ARG A 196 -10.35 7.59 17.15
CA ARG A 196 -11.59 8.03 17.81
C ARG A 196 -12.81 7.87 16.90
N VAL A 197 -12.75 8.40 15.67
CA VAL A 197 -13.85 8.29 14.69
C VAL A 197 -14.17 6.83 14.39
N ARG A 198 -13.14 5.98 14.25
CA ARG A 198 -13.36 4.55 14.03
C ARG A 198 -14.08 3.90 15.19
N ALA A 199 -13.66 4.17 16.43
CA ALA A 199 -14.31 3.61 17.62
C ALA A 199 -15.78 4.03 17.72
N LEU A 200 -16.10 5.28 17.38
CA LEU A 200 -17.49 5.76 17.32
C LEU A 200 -18.32 5.01 16.28
N CYS A 201 -17.75 4.76 15.10
CA CYS A 201 -18.42 3.99 14.06
C CYS A 201 -18.58 2.51 14.44
N GLU A 202 -17.55 1.89 14.99
CA GLU A 202 -17.61 0.49 15.44
C GLU A 202 -18.66 0.31 16.53
N ASP A 203 -18.78 1.25 17.47
CA ASP A 203 -19.82 1.25 18.50
C ASP A 203 -21.23 1.41 17.89
N ALA A 204 -21.41 2.31 16.92
CA ALA A 204 -22.70 2.48 16.24
C ALA A 204 -23.10 1.21 15.47
N MET A 205 -22.18 0.62 14.70
CA MET A 205 -22.38 -0.66 14.01
C MET A 205 -22.74 -1.78 14.97
N GLN A 206 -22.04 -1.86 16.11
CA GLN A 206 -22.29 -2.89 17.11
C GLN A 206 -23.68 -2.72 17.76
N ARG A 207 -24.11 -1.48 18.03
CA ARG A 207 -25.44 -1.19 18.60
C ARG A 207 -26.58 -1.50 17.64
N GLN A 208 -26.41 -1.24 16.35
CA GLN A 208 -27.47 -1.39 15.35
C GLN A 208 -27.54 -2.80 14.75
N HIS A 209 -26.40 -3.43 14.50
CA HIS A 209 -26.35 -4.72 13.79
C HIS A 209 -25.81 -5.88 14.64
N GLY A 210 -25.27 -5.61 15.83
CA GLY A 210 -24.65 -6.65 16.68
C GLY A 210 -23.32 -7.18 16.15
N HIS A 211 -22.82 -6.64 15.03
CA HIS A 211 -21.54 -7.02 14.42
C HIS A 211 -20.92 -5.88 13.62
N LEU A 212 -19.60 -5.93 13.44
CA LEU A 212 -18.84 -4.97 12.61
C LEU A 212 -18.87 -5.32 11.11
N ARG A 213 -19.39 -6.51 10.75
CA ARG A 213 -19.40 -7.02 9.38
C ARG A 213 -20.71 -6.65 8.68
N GLY A 214 -20.79 -5.44 8.14
CA GLY A 214 -21.97 -4.98 7.43
C GLY A 214 -21.65 -3.80 6.53
N GLU A 215 -22.62 -3.44 5.69
CA GLU A 215 -22.59 -2.16 4.99
C GLU A 215 -22.97 -1.04 5.96
N LEU A 216 -22.43 0.15 5.72
CA LEU A 216 -22.84 1.34 6.46
C LEU A 216 -24.18 1.79 5.91
N ASP A 217 -25.23 1.71 6.72
CA ASP A 217 -26.54 2.21 6.32
C ASP A 217 -26.78 3.65 6.80
N ALA A 218 -27.96 4.17 6.46
CA ALA A 218 -28.34 5.53 6.81
C ALA A 218 -28.51 5.73 8.33
N GLU A 219 -28.92 4.71 9.08
CA GLU A 219 -29.09 4.80 10.53
C GLU A 219 -27.74 4.89 11.23
N VAL A 220 -26.74 4.12 10.80
CA VAL A 220 -25.36 4.22 11.30
C VAL A 220 -24.83 5.61 10.96
N GLY A 221 -25.03 6.06 9.72
CA GLY A 221 -24.62 7.38 9.24
C GLY A 221 -25.15 8.54 10.08
N GLN A 222 -26.46 8.54 10.36
CA GLN A 222 -27.11 9.57 11.18
C GLN A 222 -26.60 9.57 12.62
N ALA A 223 -26.46 8.39 13.25
CA ALA A 223 -25.98 8.27 14.62
C ALA A 223 -24.53 8.77 14.80
N MET A 224 -23.72 8.75 13.74
CA MET A 224 -22.32 9.17 13.78
C MET A 224 -22.09 10.64 13.46
N GLN A 225 -23.06 11.34 12.86
CA GLN A 225 -22.83 12.66 12.27
C GLN A 225 -22.30 13.68 13.30
N GLU A 226 -22.99 13.88 14.41
CA GLU A 226 -22.57 14.83 15.45
C GLU A 226 -21.27 14.39 16.15
N PRO A 227 -21.12 13.12 16.61
CA PRO A 227 -19.86 12.66 17.21
C PRO A 227 -18.63 12.83 16.32
N ILE A 228 -18.76 12.59 15.00
CA ILE A 228 -17.67 12.77 14.05
C ILE A 228 -17.31 14.25 13.90
N VAL A 229 -18.30 15.13 13.75
CA VAL A 229 -18.07 16.59 13.65
C VAL A 229 -17.34 17.09 14.89
N GLN A 230 -17.75 16.65 16.09
CA GLN A 230 -17.07 17.01 17.33
C GLN A 230 -15.62 16.50 17.38
N ALA A 231 -15.37 15.26 16.94
CA ALA A 231 -14.03 14.68 16.90
C ALA A 231 -13.09 15.43 15.94
N VAL A 232 -13.59 15.84 14.76
CA VAL A 232 -12.82 16.63 13.80
C VAL A 232 -12.62 18.06 14.29
N ALA A 233 -13.64 18.69 14.87
CA ALA A 233 -13.55 20.06 15.40
C ALA A 233 -12.55 20.20 16.56
N ALA A 234 -12.29 19.12 17.31
CA ALA A 234 -11.30 19.08 18.37
C ALA A 234 -9.85 19.17 17.86
N LEU A 235 -9.61 18.95 16.57
CA LEU A 235 -8.30 19.18 15.97
C LEU A 235 -8.04 20.69 15.79
N PRO A 236 -6.77 21.15 15.95
CA PRO A 236 -6.36 22.47 15.50
C PRO A 236 -6.74 22.70 14.05
N ALA A 237 -7.08 23.93 13.67
CA ALA A 237 -7.60 24.25 12.33
C ALA A 237 -6.64 23.83 11.22
N GLU A 238 -5.33 23.98 11.47
CA GLU A 238 -4.23 23.54 10.59
C GLU A 238 -4.08 22.01 10.47
N CYS A 239 -4.73 21.24 11.36
CA CYS A 239 -4.66 19.79 11.41
C CYS A 239 -5.97 19.08 11.03
N ARG A 240 -7.06 19.82 10.81
CA ARG A 240 -8.34 19.30 10.28
C ARG A 240 -8.17 18.92 8.81
#